data_AF-A0A7Z9HCJ0-F1
#
_entry.id   AF-A0A7Z9HCJ0-F1
#
_cell.length_a   1.000
_cell.length_b   1.000
_cell.length_c   1.000
_cell.angle_alpha   90.00
_cell.angle_beta   90.00
_cell.angle_gamma   90.00
#
_symmetry.space_group_name_H-M   'P 1'
#
loop_
_entity.id
_entity.type
_entity.pdbx_description
1 polymer ?
#
loop_
_entity_poly.entity_id
_entity_poly.type
_entity_poly.pdbx_seq_one_letter_code
_entity_poly.pdbx_strand_id
1 'polypeptide(L)'
;AVSQRAQDQHHDEILNIRKLNRTGLTEVTLGPKSPIVGKRVKELRLGDDTLMVSVRRKGKLRIVRGETILHANDKVTIFSEKPKADFLENYLNGTLDDSELPEESLVCNREVEIPPESSIDGKRIRDLSLPEDCVLVKIIRNRQIILPRGDTVLYSGDIVEIFGVDEKLLEAESNLVS
;
A
#
# COMPACT_ATOMS: atom_id res chain seq x y z
N ALA A 1 16.45 22.95 -14.46
CA ALA A 1 15.22 22.27 -14.94
C ALA A 1 15.41 20.76 -15.17
N VAL A 2 16.58 20.30 -15.64
CA VAL A 2 16.82 18.87 -15.97
C VAL A 2 17.09 18.00 -14.72
N SER A 3 17.69 18.57 -13.67
CA SER A 3 18.01 17.84 -12.42
C SER A 3 16.78 17.51 -11.57
N GLN A 4 15.76 18.37 -11.59
CA GLN A 4 14.52 18.17 -10.83
C GLN A 4 13.71 17.01 -11.43
N ARG A 5 13.53 16.98 -12.75
CA ARG A 5 12.83 15.89 -13.46
C ARG A 5 13.51 14.52 -13.30
N ALA A 6 14.84 14.48 -13.26
CA ALA A 6 15.57 13.24 -13.01
C ALA A 6 15.40 12.75 -11.55
N GLN A 7 15.40 13.66 -10.58
CA GLN A 7 15.13 13.32 -9.17
C GLN A 7 13.68 12.85 -8.95
N ASP A 8 12.71 13.51 -9.59
CA ASP A 8 11.30 13.12 -9.54
C ASP A 8 11.09 11.74 -10.19
N GLN A 9 11.69 11.48 -11.37
CA GLN A 9 11.64 10.17 -12.03
C GLN A 9 12.27 9.05 -11.21
N HIS A 10 13.44 9.29 -10.61
CA HIS A 10 14.05 8.30 -9.72
C HIS A 10 13.26 8.09 -8.43
N HIS A 11 12.54 9.10 -7.93
CA HIS A 11 11.68 8.97 -6.76
C HIS A 11 10.46 8.10 -7.05
N ASP A 12 9.78 8.33 -8.18
CA ASP A 12 8.65 7.52 -8.63
C ASP A 12 9.09 6.06 -8.85
N GLU A 13 10.30 5.85 -9.38
CA GLU A 13 10.90 4.53 -9.53
C GLU A 13 11.23 3.88 -8.18
N ILE A 14 11.76 4.61 -7.19
CA ILE A 14 12.05 4.07 -5.85
C ILE A 14 10.76 3.71 -5.10
N LEU A 15 9.70 4.52 -5.24
CA LEU A 15 8.36 4.21 -4.75
C LEU A 15 7.81 2.94 -5.42
N ASN A 16 7.92 2.84 -6.76
CA ASN A 16 7.54 1.63 -7.51
C ASN A 16 8.38 0.38 -7.13
N ILE A 17 9.67 0.52 -6.84
CA ILE A 17 10.53 -0.59 -6.41
C ILE A 17 10.16 -1.07 -4.99
N ARG A 18 9.65 -0.19 -4.11
CA ARG A 18 9.14 -0.60 -2.79
C ARG A 18 7.77 -1.29 -2.85
N LYS A 19 6.91 -0.94 -3.82
CA LYS A 19 5.65 -1.66 -4.12
C LYS A 19 5.87 -3.16 -4.41
N LEU A 20 7.06 -3.52 -4.86
CA LEU A 20 7.43 -4.90 -5.21
C LEU A 20 7.86 -5.79 -4.03
N ASN A 21 8.13 -5.26 -2.83
CA ASN A 21 8.81 -6.01 -1.75
C ASN A 21 8.06 -6.18 -0.40
N ARG A 22 6.74 -6.45 -0.42
CA ARG A 22 6.05 -7.20 0.67
C ARG A 22 4.98 -8.11 0.06
N THR A 23 5.44 -9.17 -0.62
CA THR A 23 4.65 -10.28 -1.21
C THR A 23 3.15 -10.00 -1.36
N GLY A 24 2.78 -9.22 -2.39
CA GLY A 24 1.37 -9.00 -2.73
C GLY A 24 0.67 -10.26 -3.25
N LEU A 25 1.40 -11.36 -3.45
CA LEU A 25 0.91 -12.61 -3.99
C LEU A 25 0.41 -13.54 -2.87
N THR A 26 -0.90 -13.75 -2.79
CA THR A 26 -1.54 -14.64 -1.82
C THR A 26 -2.30 -15.74 -2.55
N GLU A 27 -2.24 -16.96 -2.03
CA GLU A 27 -3.03 -18.10 -2.51
C GLU A 27 -4.20 -18.37 -1.56
N VAL A 28 -5.44 -18.35 -2.07
CA VAL A 28 -6.66 -18.60 -1.29
C VAL A 28 -7.41 -19.80 -1.86
N THR A 29 -7.93 -20.67 -0.99
CA THR A 29 -8.78 -21.81 -1.40
C THR A 29 -10.25 -21.42 -1.25
N LEU A 30 -10.98 -21.39 -2.35
CA LEU A 30 -12.41 -21.02 -2.32
C LEU A 30 -13.25 -22.12 -1.66
N GLY A 31 -13.82 -21.80 -0.50
CA GLY A 31 -14.82 -22.65 0.15
C GLY A 31 -16.16 -22.65 -0.60
N PRO A 32 -17.06 -23.62 -0.36
CA PRO A 32 -18.39 -23.66 -0.98
C PRO A 32 -19.26 -22.43 -0.70
N LYS A 33 -18.98 -21.68 0.38
CA LYS A 33 -19.70 -20.47 0.79
C LYS A 33 -19.10 -19.18 0.23
N SER A 34 -18.02 -19.29 -0.54
CA SER A 34 -17.33 -18.13 -1.11
C SER A 34 -18.27 -17.37 -2.06
N PRO A 35 -18.45 -16.04 -1.89
CA PRO A 35 -19.40 -15.24 -2.68
C PRO A 35 -19.05 -15.17 -4.16
N ILE A 36 -17.86 -15.63 -4.54
CA ILE A 36 -17.36 -15.63 -5.92
C ILE A 36 -17.48 -16.99 -6.61
N VAL A 37 -17.86 -18.07 -5.91
CA VAL A 37 -18.15 -19.36 -6.54
C VAL A 37 -19.31 -19.22 -7.53
N GLY A 38 -19.10 -19.73 -8.74
CA GLY A 38 -20.06 -19.67 -9.84
C GLY A 38 -19.99 -18.36 -10.65
N LYS A 39 -19.30 -17.34 -10.16
CA LYS A 39 -19.11 -16.08 -10.87
C LYS A 39 -17.97 -16.15 -11.86
N ARG A 40 -18.02 -15.26 -12.85
CA ARG A 40 -16.94 -15.06 -13.82
C ARG A 40 -15.98 -14.02 -13.27
N VAL A 41 -14.70 -14.18 -13.54
CA VAL A 41 -13.67 -13.24 -13.05
C VAL A 41 -13.95 -11.80 -13.50
N LYS A 42 -14.47 -11.57 -14.72
CA LYS A 42 -14.83 -10.21 -15.17
C LYS A 42 -15.99 -9.56 -14.41
N GLU A 43 -16.75 -10.33 -13.64
CA GLU A 43 -17.88 -9.85 -12.83
C GLU A 43 -17.43 -9.45 -11.43
N LEU A 44 -16.20 -9.81 -11.05
CA LEU A 44 -15.62 -9.48 -9.74
C LEU A 44 -15.15 -8.04 -9.71
N ARG A 45 -15.53 -7.34 -8.65
CA ARG A 45 -15.05 -5.99 -8.32
C ARG A 45 -13.97 -6.12 -7.24
N LEU A 46 -12.73 -6.35 -7.67
CA LEU A 46 -11.58 -6.51 -6.77
C LEU A 46 -10.81 -5.18 -6.57
N GLY A 47 -11.06 -4.17 -7.41
CA GLY A 47 -10.32 -2.91 -7.43
C GLY A 47 -9.07 -2.93 -8.32
N ASP A 48 -8.56 -1.75 -8.65
CA ASP A 48 -7.52 -1.54 -9.68
C ASP A 48 -6.11 -1.97 -9.26
N ASP A 49 -5.89 -2.07 -7.95
CA ASP A 49 -4.67 -2.55 -7.30
C ASP A 49 -4.66 -4.07 -7.06
N THR A 50 -5.72 -4.77 -7.50
CA THR A 50 -5.87 -6.22 -7.33
C THR A 50 -5.91 -6.98 -8.65
N LEU A 51 -5.12 -8.04 -8.76
CA LEU A 51 -5.09 -8.93 -9.92
C LEU A 51 -5.27 -10.39 -9.54
N MET A 52 -6.25 -11.08 -10.12
CA MET A 52 -6.32 -12.54 -10.05
C MET A 52 -5.46 -13.16 -11.16
N VAL A 53 -4.38 -13.82 -10.78
CA VAL A 53 -3.34 -14.32 -11.70
C VAL A 53 -3.70 -15.70 -12.24
N SER A 54 -4.02 -16.64 -11.34
CA SER A 54 -4.21 -18.04 -11.72
C SER A 54 -5.20 -18.78 -10.83
N VAL A 55 -5.76 -19.85 -11.39
CA VAL A 55 -6.61 -20.81 -10.68
C VAL A 55 -5.98 -22.19 -10.82
N ARG A 56 -5.73 -22.85 -9.69
CA ARG A 56 -5.33 -24.25 -9.63
C ARG A 56 -6.53 -25.10 -9.24
N ARG A 57 -6.97 -25.95 -10.17
CA ARG A 57 -8.09 -26.90 -9.97
C ARG A 57 -7.61 -28.32 -10.22
N LYS A 58 -7.86 -29.23 -9.26
CA LYS A 58 -7.43 -30.64 -9.33
C LYS A 58 -5.95 -30.78 -9.73
N GLY A 59 -5.08 -29.96 -9.11
CA GLY A 59 -3.64 -29.95 -9.36
C GLY A 59 -3.16 -29.22 -10.62
N LYS A 60 -4.06 -28.84 -11.55
CA LYS A 60 -3.72 -28.14 -12.79
C LYS A 60 -3.81 -26.62 -12.64
N LEU A 61 -2.71 -25.92 -12.90
CA LEU A 61 -2.64 -24.46 -12.96
C LEU A 61 -3.21 -23.93 -14.27
N ARG A 62 -4.04 -22.89 -14.20
CA ARG A 62 -4.64 -22.20 -15.34
C ARG A 62 -4.49 -20.70 -15.16
N ILE A 63 -4.09 -19.99 -16.20
CA ILE A 63 -4.13 -18.52 -16.23
C ILE A 63 -5.58 -18.07 -16.27
N VAL A 64 -5.90 -17.12 -15.40
CA VAL A 64 -7.24 -16.56 -15.29
C VAL A 64 -7.51 -15.59 -16.45
N ARG A 65 -8.71 -15.68 -17.01
CA ARG A 65 -9.23 -14.75 -18.04
C ARG A 65 -10.58 -14.20 -17.56
N GLY A 66 -11.05 -13.13 -18.19
CA GLY A 66 -12.38 -12.57 -17.89
C GLY A 66 -13.53 -13.58 -18.02
N GLU A 67 -13.42 -14.60 -18.87
CA GLU A 67 -14.35 -15.71 -19.00
C GLU A 67 -14.18 -16.90 -18.04
N THR A 68 -13.13 -16.93 -17.23
CA THR A 68 -12.91 -18.03 -16.26
C THR A 68 -14.01 -18.02 -15.20
N ILE A 69 -14.74 -19.14 -15.06
CA ILE A 69 -15.70 -19.40 -13.97
C ILE A 69 -14.99 -20.09 -12.80
N LEU A 70 -15.15 -19.50 -11.61
CA LEU A 70 -14.61 -19.97 -10.35
C LEU A 70 -15.52 -21.03 -9.73
N HIS A 71 -14.93 -22.08 -9.18
CA HIS A 71 -15.65 -23.16 -8.51
C HIS A 71 -15.14 -23.38 -7.08
N ALA A 72 -15.97 -24.03 -6.26
CA ALA A 72 -15.54 -24.49 -4.95
C ALA A 72 -14.30 -25.39 -5.06
N ASN A 73 -13.40 -25.26 -4.09
CA ASN A 73 -12.09 -25.94 -4.02
C ASN A 73 -11.08 -25.50 -5.10
N ASP A 74 -11.36 -24.42 -5.84
CA ASP A 74 -10.31 -23.74 -6.59
C ASP A 74 -9.34 -23.08 -5.64
N LYS A 75 -8.06 -23.26 -5.92
CA LYS A 75 -7.00 -22.49 -5.27
C LYS A 75 -6.62 -21.34 -6.18
N VAL A 76 -7.07 -20.14 -5.84
CA VAL A 76 -6.83 -18.92 -6.61
C VAL A 76 -5.57 -18.21 -6.11
N THR A 77 -4.86 -17.59 -7.04
CA THR A 77 -3.69 -16.76 -6.77
C THR A 77 -4.03 -15.32 -7.09
N ILE A 78 -3.80 -14.45 -6.13
CA ILE A 78 -4.19 -13.04 -6.21
C ILE A 78 -2.99 -12.21 -5.84
N PHE A 79 -2.81 -11.14 -6.60
CA PHE A 79 -1.90 -10.08 -6.31
C PHE A 79 -2.67 -8.88 -5.77
N SER A 80 -2.36 -8.43 -4.55
CA SER A 80 -2.92 -7.22 -3.91
C SER A 80 -1.91 -6.71 -2.89
N GLU A 81 -1.80 -5.39 -2.76
CA GLU A 81 -0.99 -4.79 -1.70
C GLU A 81 -1.66 -4.97 -0.33
N LYS A 82 -0.86 -5.12 0.73
CA LYS A 82 -1.36 -5.04 2.11
C LYS A 82 -1.64 -3.58 2.47
N PRO A 83 -2.68 -3.30 3.29
CA PRO A 83 -3.53 -4.25 4.01
C PRO A 83 -4.73 -4.81 3.23
N LYS A 84 -5.00 -4.34 2.00
CA LYS A 84 -6.15 -4.79 1.20
C LYS A 84 -6.20 -6.29 0.96
N ALA A 85 -5.03 -6.93 0.84
CA ALA A 85 -4.91 -8.38 0.67
C ALA A 85 -5.64 -9.18 1.78
N ASP A 86 -5.66 -8.67 3.01
CA ASP A 86 -6.29 -9.34 4.16
C ASP A 86 -7.83 -9.25 4.06
N PHE A 87 -8.35 -8.11 3.59
CA PHE A 87 -9.78 -7.92 3.30
C PHE A 87 -10.24 -8.83 2.16
N LEU A 88 -9.44 -8.92 1.09
CA LEU A 88 -9.70 -9.83 -0.02
C LEU A 88 -9.72 -11.27 0.44
N GLU A 89 -8.73 -11.73 1.22
CA GLU A 89 -8.73 -13.11 1.72
C GLU A 89 -10.01 -13.45 2.48
N ASN A 90 -10.50 -12.54 3.33
CA ASN A 90 -11.76 -12.68 4.06
C ASN A 90 -12.98 -12.70 3.12
N TYR A 91 -13.04 -11.78 2.15
CA TYR A 91 -14.11 -11.73 1.17
C TYR A 91 -14.21 -13.04 0.38
N LEU A 92 -13.09 -13.56 -0.11
CA LEU A 92 -13.04 -14.80 -0.87
C LEU A 92 -13.34 -16.03 -0.02
N ASN A 93 -13.03 -16.02 1.28
CA ASN A 93 -13.44 -17.07 2.19
C ASN A 93 -14.93 -16.99 2.57
N GLY A 94 -15.60 -15.89 2.23
CA GLY A 94 -17.00 -15.62 2.56
C GLY A 94 -17.20 -15.20 4.01
N THR A 95 -16.18 -14.59 4.63
CA THR A 95 -16.24 -14.04 6.00
C THR A 95 -16.43 -12.52 6.01
N LEU A 96 -16.43 -11.88 4.83
CA LEU A 96 -16.61 -10.44 4.63
C LEU A 96 -17.52 -10.22 3.41
N ASP A 97 -18.41 -9.22 3.46
CA ASP A 97 -19.26 -8.86 2.33
C ASP A 97 -18.53 -7.95 1.33
N ASP A 98 -18.98 -7.92 0.07
CA ASP A 98 -18.31 -7.11 -0.97
C ASP A 98 -18.36 -5.60 -0.69
N SER A 99 -19.33 -5.13 0.09
CA SER A 99 -19.43 -3.72 0.52
C SER A 99 -18.39 -3.29 1.55
N GLU A 100 -17.70 -4.24 2.18
CA GLU A 100 -16.62 -3.96 3.16
C GLU A 100 -15.23 -3.97 2.52
N LEU A 101 -15.13 -4.30 1.23
CA LEU A 101 -13.87 -4.19 0.51
C LEU A 101 -13.51 -2.72 0.28
N PRO A 102 -12.26 -2.31 0.58
CA PRO A 102 -11.80 -0.96 0.25
C PRO A 102 -11.81 -0.72 -1.27
N GLU A 103 -12.54 0.31 -1.70
CA GLU A 103 -12.57 0.73 -3.11
C GLU A 103 -11.23 1.31 -3.54
N GLU A 104 -10.58 2.08 -2.66
CA GLU A 104 -9.29 2.73 -2.90
C GLU A 104 -8.13 2.02 -2.19
N SER A 105 -6.90 2.36 -2.59
CA SER A 105 -5.69 1.93 -1.89
C SER A 105 -5.74 2.45 -0.45
N LEU A 106 -5.54 1.55 0.50
CA LEU A 106 -5.41 1.91 1.91
C LEU A 106 -4.05 2.57 2.24
N VAL A 107 -3.14 2.62 1.27
CA VAL A 107 -1.84 3.29 1.37
C VAL A 107 -1.92 4.62 0.63
N CYS A 108 -1.68 5.71 1.34
CA CYS A 108 -1.65 7.06 0.80
C CYS A 108 -0.36 7.79 1.21
N ASN A 109 -0.21 9.03 0.75
CA ASN A 109 0.86 9.94 1.15
C ASN A 109 0.28 11.23 1.73
N ARG A 110 1.05 11.89 2.59
CA ARG A 110 0.75 13.23 3.09
C ARG A 110 2.00 14.10 3.11
N GLU A 111 1.82 15.37 2.77
CA GLU A 111 2.82 16.41 3.00
C GLU A 111 2.50 17.14 4.30
N VAL A 112 3.48 17.20 5.20
CA VAL A 112 3.35 17.80 6.53
C VAL A 112 4.44 18.85 6.71
N GLU A 113 4.07 20.08 7.06
CA GLU A 113 5.04 21.12 7.42
C GLU A 113 5.36 21.02 8.91
N ILE A 114 6.65 20.97 9.27
CA ILE A 114 7.07 20.95 10.67
C ILE A 114 6.91 22.37 11.24
N PRO A 115 5.99 22.59 12.19
CA PRO A 115 5.73 23.93 12.71
C PRO A 115 6.92 24.44 13.54
N PRO A 116 7.03 25.76 13.73
CA PRO A 116 7.88 26.33 14.76
C PRO A 116 7.54 25.74 16.13
N GLU A 117 8.56 25.55 16.98
CA GLU A 117 8.43 25.00 18.34
C GLU A 117 8.02 23.53 18.44
N SER A 118 7.94 22.81 17.32
CA SER A 118 7.66 21.37 17.37
C SER A 118 8.74 20.63 18.14
N SER A 119 8.31 19.62 18.91
CA SER A 119 9.17 18.83 19.77
C SER A 119 10.16 17.94 19.00
N ILE A 120 10.03 17.87 17.67
CA ILE A 120 10.93 17.15 16.76
C ILE A 120 12.00 18.05 16.12
N ASP A 121 11.93 19.37 16.30
CA ASP A 121 12.95 20.29 15.79
C ASP A 121 14.34 19.91 16.33
N GLY A 122 15.29 19.73 15.42
CA GLY A 122 16.64 19.23 15.71
C GLY A 122 16.76 17.74 16.00
N LYS A 123 15.68 16.94 15.93
CA LYS A 123 15.76 15.47 16.08
C LYS A 123 16.17 14.77 14.79
N ARG A 124 16.83 13.61 14.92
CA ARG A 124 17.11 12.73 13.79
C ARG A 124 15.88 11.89 13.47
N ILE A 125 15.71 11.55 12.20
CA ILE A 125 14.60 10.68 11.77
C ILE A 125 14.54 9.36 12.54
N ARG A 126 15.69 8.72 12.82
CA ARG A 126 15.72 7.46 13.58
C ARG A 126 15.26 7.59 15.04
N ASP A 127 15.20 8.82 15.56
CA ASP A 127 14.81 9.12 16.94
C ASP A 127 13.32 9.53 17.01
N LEU A 128 12.61 9.56 15.88
CA LEU A 128 11.18 9.83 15.80
C LEU A 128 10.36 8.58 16.16
N SER A 129 9.23 8.82 16.83
CA SER A 129 8.19 7.83 17.09
C SER A 129 7.19 7.79 15.94
N LEU A 130 7.64 7.42 14.73
CA LEU A 130 6.72 7.14 13.63
C LEU A 130 6.02 5.78 13.86
N PRO A 131 4.71 5.67 13.61
CA PRO A 131 3.99 4.40 13.67
C PRO A 131 4.58 3.34 12.73
N GLU A 132 4.38 2.07 13.08
CA GLU A 132 4.64 0.97 12.16
C GLU A 132 3.87 1.17 10.85
N ASP A 133 4.49 0.78 9.74
CA ASP A 133 3.99 0.97 8.37
C ASP A 133 3.88 2.43 7.87
N CYS A 134 4.41 3.40 8.61
CA CYS A 134 4.65 4.77 8.14
C CYS A 134 6.13 5.02 7.81
N VAL A 135 6.41 5.62 6.65
CA VAL A 135 7.77 5.95 6.19
C VAL A 135 7.85 7.40 5.74
N LEU A 136 8.84 8.14 6.24
CA LEU A 136 9.23 9.44 5.71
C LEU A 136 10.12 9.24 4.47
N VAL A 137 9.64 9.66 3.30
CA VAL A 137 10.30 9.38 2.01
C VAL A 137 11.06 10.57 1.44
N LYS A 138 10.67 11.78 1.84
CA LYS A 138 11.20 13.02 1.27
C LYS A 138 11.11 14.16 2.28
N ILE A 139 12.11 15.04 2.25
CA ILE A 139 12.08 16.33 2.94
C ILE A 139 12.30 17.41 1.89
N ILE A 140 11.49 18.45 1.92
CA ILE A 140 11.64 19.66 1.11
C ILE A 140 12.10 20.77 2.06
N ARG A 141 13.34 21.23 1.87
CA ARG A 141 13.90 22.37 2.61
C ARG A 141 14.46 23.36 1.62
N ASN A 142 14.12 24.64 1.77
CA ASN A 142 14.58 25.71 0.87
C ASN A 142 14.37 25.39 -0.63
N ARG A 143 13.23 24.79 -0.99
CA ARG A 143 12.88 24.36 -2.37
C ARG A 143 13.79 23.25 -2.94
N GLN A 144 14.56 22.56 -2.10
CA GLN A 144 15.37 21.41 -2.47
C GLN A 144 14.82 20.12 -1.88
N ILE A 145 14.87 19.06 -2.69
CA ILE A 145 14.53 17.70 -2.28
C ILE A 145 15.73 17.09 -1.58
N ILE A 146 15.53 16.60 -0.36
CA ILE A 146 16.51 15.86 0.43
C ILE A 146 15.96 14.44 0.59
N LEU A 147 16.74 13.44 0.15
CA LEU A 147 16.41 12.05 0.40
C LEU A 147 16.85 11.68 1.83
N PRO A 148 15.89 11.38 2.73
CA PRO A 148 16.17 11.17 4.13
C PRO A 148 16.92 9.87 4.39
N ARG A 149 17.75 9.89 5.43
CA ARG A 149 18.37 8.74 6.07
C ARG A 149 18.07 8.77 7.56
N GLY A 150 18.31 7.67 8.27
CA GLY A 150 18.07 7.62 9.71
C GLY A 150 18.85 8.68 10.52
N ASP A 151 19.94 9.22 9.97
CA ASP A 151 20.74 10.27 10.58
C ASP A 151 20.38 11.70 10.15
N THR A 152 19.51 11.86 9.16
CA THR A 152 19.02 13.17 8.72
C THR A 152 18.27 13.87 9.86
N VAL A 153 18.63 15.14 10.09
CA VAL A 153 18.02 16.01 11.11
C VAL A 153 16.91 16.86 10.48
N LEU A 154 15.75 16.84 11.14
CA LEU A 154 14.59 17.66 10.79
C LEU A 154 14.66 19.03 11.47
N TYR A 155 14.20 20.06 10.77
CA TYR A 155 14.09 21.41 11.31
C TYR A 155 12.71 21.99 11.08
N SER A 156 12.29 22.93 11.94
CA SER A 156 11.10 23.75 11.68
C SER A 156 11.14 24.40 10.29
N GLY A 157 10.01 24.37 9.58
CA GLY A 157 9.84 24.85 8.21
C GLY A 157 10.21 23.84 7.13
N ASP A 158 10.70 22.65 7.51
CA ASP A 158 10.76 21.51 6.60
C ASP A 158 9.35 21.03 6.23
N ILE A 159 9.14 20.71 4.96
CA ILE A 159 7.96 19.98 4.51
C ILE A 159 8.37 18.53 4.29
N VAL A 160 7.78 17.61 5.04
CA VAL A 160 8.08 16.18 4.96
C VAL A 160 6.95 15.43 4.27
N GLU A 161 7.31 14.52 3.38
CA GLU A 161 6.37 13.62 2.74
C GLU A 161 6.45 12.26 3.43
N ILE A 162 5.32 11.83 3.97
CA ILE A 162 5.14 10.55 4.65
C ILE A 162 4.20 9.67 3.85
N PHE A 163 4.48 8.37 3.82
CA PHE A 163 3.65 7.33 3.22
C PHE A 163 3.28 6.31 4.28
N GLY A 164 2.06 5.79 4.22
CA GLY A 164 1.61 4.72 5.12
C GLY A 164 0.14 4.40 4.94
N VAL A 165 -0.39 3.60 5.87
CA VAL A 165 -1.81 3.27 5.94
C VAL A 165 -2.58 4.47 6.51
N ASP A 166 -3.72 4.83 5.91
CA ASP A 166 -4.45 6.09 6.22
C ASP A 166 -4.65 6.33 7.73
N GLU A 167 -5.11 5.31 8.49
CA GLU A 167 -5.28 5.40 9.95
C GLU A 167 -3.97 5.73 10.70
N LYS A 168 -2.84 5.16 10.26
CA LYS A 168 -1.53 5.33 10.89
C LYS A 168 -0.85 6.64 10.46
N LEU A 169 -1.22 7.15 9.29
CA LEU A 169 -0.70 8.41 8.78
C LEU A 169 -1.16 9.61 9.59
N LEU A 170 -2.38 9.59 10.11
CA LEU A 170 -2.88 10.63 11.03
C LEU A 170 -2.06 10.68 12.33
N GLU A 171 -1.72 9.51 12.89
CA GLU A 171 -0.88 9.42 14.09
C GLU A 171 0.55 9.93 13.80
N ALA A 172 1.12 9.57 12.64
CA ALA A 172 2.41 10.09 12.19
C ALA A 172 2.38 11.61 12.03
N GLU A 173 1.36 12.18 11.40
CA GLU A 173 1.18 13.61 11.25
C GLU A 173 1.13 14.31 12.61
N SER A 174 0.33 13.83 13.55
CA SER A 174 0.29 14.36 14.93
C SER A 174 1.65 14.34 15.62
N ASN A 175 2.47 13.31 15.42
CA ASN A 175 3.80 13.22 16.02
C ASN A 175 4.82 14.16 15.37
N LEU A 176 4.55 14.60 14.13
CA LEU A 176 5.40 15.53 13.40
C LEU A 176 5.05 17.00 13.68
N VAL A 177 3.82 17.28 14.09
CA VAL A 177 3.35 18.64 14.40
C VAL A 177 3.28 18.98 15.90
N SER A 178 3.55 18.01 16.78
CA SER A 178 3.48 18.16 18.24
C SER A 178 4.68 18.89 18.86
#